data_AF-A0A9X4AT12-F1
#
_entry.id   AF-A0A9X4AT12-F1
#
_cell.length_a   1.000
_cell.length_b   1.000
_cell.length_c   1.000
_cell.angle_alpha   90.00
_cell.angle_beta   90.00
_cell.angle_gamma   90.00
#
_symmetry.space_group_name_H-M   'P 1'
#
loop_
_entity.id
_entity.type
_entity.pdbx_description
1 polymer ?
#
loop_
_entity_poly.entity_id
_entity_poly.type
_entity_poly.pdbx_seq_one_letter_code
_entity_poly.pdbx_strand_id
1 'polypeptide(L)'
;MAQLLRVARLMQILVPALALGATGCTAEVTSGDGEKNSGEGGGGGEGGDGEGGQGGECTTYGGDGCKPGEVASCNHPPDFVEIWGEMYMDCKEIADCTTAWEYMACATPLVLSFDQASVEYTIDATHTFDLQNRASHVTDWPTARTPWLALDRDGSGAIEDGSELFGSMSPLASGRTAPNGFVALREFDENHDGRIDALDPHFSRLLVWADRDADRRATPVELESVAAVEIESISLDYVSVPHCDARGNCEVERAPFVYRDAAGVRRTGTVIDVRLPPQR
;
A
#
# COMPACT_ATOMS: atom_id res chain seq x y z
N MET A 1 2.70 57.94 8.52
CA MET A 1 1.70 58.23 7.45
C MET A 1 1.18 56.87 6.99
N ALA A 2 0.13 56.34 7.62
CA ALA A 2 -1.30 56.58 7.36
C ALA A 2 -1.87 55.66 6.27
N GLN A 3 -2.69 54.68 6.72
CA GLN A 3 -3.93 54.11 6.15
C GLN A 3 -3.85 53.37 4.78
N LEU A 4 -4.53 52.24 4.52
CA LEU A 4 -5.95 51.94 4.76
C LEU A 4 -6.24 50.43 4.96
N LEU A 5 -7.21 50.17 5.86
CA LEU A 5 -8.02 48.97 6.01
C LEU A 5 -8.92 48.71 4.78
N ARG A 6 -9.19 47.44 4.45
CA ARG A 6 -10.56 46.98 4.12
C ARG A 6 -10.82 45.58 4.66
N VAL A 7 -11.84 45.52 5.52
CA VAL A 7 -12.53 44.35 6.06
C VAL A 7 -13.65 43.97 5.08
N ALA A 8 -13.81 42.69 4.76
CA ALA A 8 -15.03 42.17 4.13
C ALA A 8 -15.60 41.04 5.00
N ARG A 9 -16.87 41.20 5.35
CA ARG A 9 -17.66 40.42 6.30
C ARG A 9 -18.49 39.37 5.55
N LEU A 10 -18.60 38.19 6.18
CA LEU A 10 -19.73 37.25 6.25
C LEU A 10 -20.71 37.13 5.07
N MET A 11 -20.84 35.90 4.56
CA MET A 11 -22.16 35.32 4.23
C MET A 11 -22.16 33.83 4.56
N GLN A 12 -22.72 33.48 5.72
CA GLN A 12 -23.07 32.10 6.10
C GLN A 12 -24.42 31.79 5.45
N ILE A 13 -24.48 30.72 4.65
CA ILE A 13 -25.74 30.15 4.16
C ILE A 13 -26.00 28.88 4.99
N LEU A 14 -27.03 28.96 5.83
CA LEU A 14 -27.64 27.81 6.49
C LEU A 14 -28.34 26.93 5.43
N VAL A 15 -28.03 25.63 5.41
CA VAL A 15 -28.83 24.61 4.73
C VAL A 15 -29.57 23.81 5.81
N PRO A 16 -30.90 23.65 5.73
CA PRO A 16 -31.65 22.88 6.72
C PRO A 16 -31.44 21.37 6.52
N ALA A 17 -31.16 20.66 7.61
CA ALA A 17 -31.16 19.21 7.67
C ALA A 17 -32.60 18.69 7.60
N LEU A 18 -32.91 17.91 6.55
CA LEU A 18 -34.11 17.07 6.52
C LEU A 18 -33.78 15.73 7.21
N ALA A 19 -34.41 15.50 8.36
CA ALA A 19 -34.48 14.18 8.97
C ALA A 19 -35.56 13.36 8.25
N LEU A 20 -35.16 12.26 7.60
CA LEU A 20 -36.09 11.19 7.23
C LEU A 20 -36.10 10.13 8.33
N GLY A 21 -37.29 9.86 8.83
CA GLY A 21 -37.55 8.94 9.92
C GLY A 21 -37.28 7.49 9.53
N ALA A 22 -36.62 6.77 10.42
CA ALA A 22 -36.58 5.32 10.42
C ALA A 22 -37.88 4.80 11.03
N THR A 23 -38.78 4.29 10.20
CA THR A 23 -39.90 3.44 10.64
C THR A 23 -39.34 2.07 11.04
N GLY A 24 -39.32 1.81 12.34
CA GLY A 24 -39.02 0.49 12.89
C GLY A 24 -40.15 -0.48 12.61
N CYS A 25 -39.80 -1.66 12.08
CA CYS A 25 -40.68 -2.82 12.10
C CYS A 25 -40.41 -3.62 13.37
N THR A 26 -41.33 -3.51 14.32
CA THR A 26 -41.49 -4.45 15.42
C THR A 26 -42.19 -5.72 14.89
N ALA A 27 -41.60 -6.89 15.08
CA ALA A 27 -42.30 -8.16 14.92
C ALA A 27 -42.24 -8.91 16.26
N GLU A 28 -43.43 -9.16 16.81
CA GLU A 28 -43.69 -9.89 18.03
C GLU A 28 -43.34 -11.37 17.85
N VAL A 29 -42.64 -11.95 18.83
CA VAL A 29 -42.37 -13.38 18.91
C VAL A 29 -43.45 -14.02 19.77
N THR A 30 -44.35 -14.79 19.15
CA THR A 30 -45.23 -15.71 19.87
C THR A 30 -44.60 -17.09 19.94
N SER A 31 -44.45 -17.59 21.16
CA SER A 31 -43.95 -18.92 21.51
C SER A 31 -44.88 -20.05 21.02
N GLY A 32 -44.28 -21.17 20.62
CA GLY A 32 -44.99 -22.42 20.33
C GLY A 32 -44.02 -23.61 20.32
N ASP A 33 -43.95 -24.32 21.44
CA ASP A 33 -43.24 -25.59 21.61
C ASP A 33 -43.97 -26.74 20.87
N GLY A 34 -43.22 -27.72 20.34
CA GLY A 34 -43.80 -28.89 19.68
C GLY A 34 -42.81 -29.91 19.09
N GLU A 35 -42.12 -30.62 19.98
CA GLU A 35 -41.70 -32.04 19.96
C GLU A 35 -41.54 -32.89 18.64
N LYS A 36 -40.31 -33.42 18.46
CA LYS A 36 -39.83 -34.74 17.91
C LYS A 36 -40.59 -35.45 16.76
N ASN A 37 -39.86 -35.90 15.71
CA ASN A 37 -39.31 -37.26 15.57
C ASN A 37 -38.58 -37.53 14.21
N SER A 38 -37.72 -38.55 14.23
CA SER A 38 -36.87 -39.23 13.23
C SER A 38 -37.40 -39.55 11.82
N GLY A 39 -36.47 -39.74 10.85
CA GLY A 39 -36.63 -40.72 9.75
C GLY A 39 -35.95 -40.36 8.42
N GLU A 40 -35.15 -41.30 7.88
CA GLU A 40 -34.34 -41.26 6.65
C GLU A 40 -35.13 -41.21 5.33
N GLY A 41 -34.50 -40.63 4.29
CA GLY A 41 -34.31 -41.26 2.97
C GLY A 41 -35.39 -41.16 1.87
N GLY A 42 -35.04 -40.48 0.76
CA GLY A 42 -35.33 -40.98 -0.60
C GLY A 42 -36.31 -40.22 -1.50
N GLY A 43 -35.77 -39.40 -2.41
CA GLY A 43 -36.06 -39.32 -3.86
C GLY A 43 -37.48 -39.02 -4.41
N GLY A 44 -37.57 -37.97 -5.23
CA GLY A 44 -38.45 -37.93 -6.42
C GLY A 44 -39.27 -36.66 -6.69
N GLY A 45 -38.81 -35.84 -7.64
CA GLY A 45 -39.60 -35.34 -8.79
C GLY A 45 -40.77 -34.35 -8.62
N GLU A 46 -40.49 -33.11 -9.04
CA GLU A 46 -41.33 -32.15 -9.81
C GLU A 46 -42.61 -31.54 -9.22
N GLY A 47 -42.65 -30.18 -9.21
CA GLY A 47 -43.91 -29.44 -9.25
C GLY A 47 -43.90 -28.00 -8.74
N GLY A 48 -43.31 -27.08 -9.54
CA GLY A 48 -43.76 -25.69 -9.71
C GLY A 48 -43.81 -24.74 -8.50
N ASP A 49 -42.87 -23.80 -8.43
CA ASP A 49 -42.98 -22.59 -7.61
C ASP A 49 -42.84 -21.33 -8.48
N GLY A 50 -43.88 -20.49 -8.45
CA GLY A 50 -43.82 -19.11 -8.88
C GLY A 50 -43.38 -18.22 -7.72
N GLU A 51 -42.51 -17.27 -8.06
CA GLU A 51 -42.23 -16.00 -7.38
C GLU A 51 -41.85 -16.05 -5.89
N GLY A 52 -40.53 -16.06 -5.66
CA GLY A 52 -39.90 -15.57 -4.44
C GLY A 52 -38.52 -15.06 -4.78
N GLY A 53 -38.37 -13.73 -4.93
CA GLY A 53 -37.06 -13.10 -5.16
C GLY A 53 -36.10 -13.41 -4.03
N GLN A 54 -35.19 -14.34 -4.27
CA GLN A 54 -34.03 -14.59 -3.41
C GLN A 54 -33.12 -13.36 -3.51
N GLY A 55 -33.06 -12.55 -2.44
CA GLY A 55 -31.88 -11.74 -2.21
C GLY A 55 -30.72 -12.70 -1.99
N GLY A 56 -29.89 -12.89 -3.01
CA GLY A 56 -28.77 -13.85 -2.98
C GLY A 56 -27.82 -13.54 -1.83
N GLU A 57 -27.28 -14.60 -1.20
CA GLU A 57 -26.19 -14.47 -0.24
C GLU A 57 -25.00 -13.74 -0.89
N CYS A 58 -24.45 -12.77 -0.19
CA CYS A 58 -23.21 -12.11 -0.60
C CYS A 58 -22.11 -13.17 -0.83
N THR A 59 -21.44 -13.10 -1.97
CA THR A 59 -20.39 -14.05 -2.34
C THR A 59 -19.01 -13.54 -1.94
N THR A 60 -18.07 -14.45 -1.69
CA THR A 60 -16.70 -14.11 -1.30
C THR A 60 -15.74 -14.50 -2.41
N TYR A 61 -14.93 -13.55 -2.89
CA TYR A 61 -13.91 -13.86 -3.88
C TYR A 61 -12.67 -14.43 -3.18
N GLY A 62 -12.25 -15.66 -3.52
CA GLY A 62 -10.97 -16.23 -3.06
C GLY A 62 -11.02 -17.15 -1.83
N GLY A 63 -12.21 -17.57 -1.35
CA GLY A 63 -12.35 -18.67 -0.37
C GLY A 63 -12.22 -18.28 1.10
N ASP A 64 -11.48 -17.22 1.43
CA ASP A 64 -11.44 -16.64 2.78
C ASP A 64 -12.43 -15.48 2.85
N GLY A 65 -13.68 -15.79 3.21
CA GLY A 65 -14.72 -14.77 3.33
C GLY A 65 -14.34 -13.65 4.30
N CYS A 66 -14.61 -12.41 3.89
CA CYS A 66 -14.40 -11.21 4.71
C CYS A 66 -15.65 -10.33 4.66
N LYS A 67 -15.84 -9.48 5.68
CA LYS A 67 -16.93 -8.49 5.69
C LYS A 67 -16.39 -7.09 5.38
N PRO A 68 -17.10 -6.27 4.59
CA PRO A 68 -16.66 -4.91 4.31
C PRO A 68 -16.36 -4.14 5.60
N GLY A 69 -15.16 -3.56 5.67
CA GLY A 69 -14.65 -2.87 6.85
C GLY A 69 -13.90 -3.74 7.86
N GLU A 70 -13.80 -5.06 7.66
CA GLU A 70 -12.83 -5.88 8.36
C GLU A 70 -11.41 -5.53 7.89
N VAL A 71 -10.47 -5.56 8.83
CA VAL A 71 -9.04 -5.40 8.58
C VAL A 71 -8.32 -6.67 9.01
N ALA A 72 -7.38 -7.16 8.20
CA ALA A 72 -6.55 -8.32 8.50
C ALA A 72 -5.09 -7.99 8.21
N SER A 73 -4.15 -8.64 8.90
CA SER A 73 -2.73 -8.47 8.56
C SER A 73 -2.44 -8.96 7.13
N CYS A 74 -1.50 -8.32 6.44
CA CYS A 74 -0.99 -8.72 5.13
C CYS A 74 -0.41 -10.15 5.09
N ASN A 75 -0.25 -10.81 6.24
CA ASN A 75 0.20 -12.20 6.39
C ASN A 75 -0.95 -13.21 6.64
N HIS A 76 -2.13 -13.01 6.08
CA HIS A 76 -3.22 -14.01 6.15
C HIS A 76 -3.10 -15.03 4.99
N PRO A 77 -3.23 -16.36 5.21
CA PRO A 77 -3.67 -17.08 6.41
C PRO A 77 -2.51 -17.45 7.39
N PRO A 78 -2.81 -17.95 8.62
CA PRO A 78 -2.12 -17.60 9.88
C PRO A 78 -0.76 -18.27 10.15
N ASP A 79 -0.04 -18.74 9.12
CA ASP A 79 1.14 -19.59 9.34
C ASP A 79 2.44 -18.80 9.53
N PHE A 80 2.40 -17.47 9.50
CA PHE A 80 3.56 -16.61 9.79
C PHE A 80 3.21 -15.47 10.75
N VAL A 81 2.82 -15.86 11.97
CA VAL A 81 2.94 -14.97 13.13
C VAL A 81 4.31 -15.18 13.74
N GLU A 82 5.27 -14.38 13.30
CA GLU A 82 6.27 -13.73 14.16
C GLU A 82 7.25 -12.99 13.26
N ILE A 83 7.47 -11.70 13.58
CA ILE A 83 8.49 -10.75 13.11
C ILE A 83 7.84 -9.49 12.46
N TRP A 84 7.47 -8.58 13.36
CA TRP A 84 7.46 -7.10 13.32
C TRP A 84 6.72 -6.34 12.18
N GLY A 85 5.72 -5.55 12.59
CA GLY A 85 5.07 -4.49 11.79
C GLY A 85 3.68 -4.92 11.29
N GLU A 86 2.61 -4.61 12.02
CA GLU A 86 1.25 -4.96 11.59
C GLU A 86 0.82 -4.08 10.41
N MET A 87 0.95 -4.63 9.20
CA MET A 87 0.43 -4.06 7.96
C MET A 87 -0.92 -4.70 7.65
N TYR A 88 -1.96 -3.91 7.34
CA TYR A 88 -3.33 -4.43 7.21
C TYR A 88 -3.89 -4.35 5.78
N MET A 89 -4.51 -5.44 5.32
CA MET A 89 -5.51 -5.44 4.25
C MET A 89 -6.85 -5.01 4.81
N ASP A 90 -7.65 -4.31 4.01
CA ASP A 90 -9.05 -4.04 4.30
C ASP A 90 -9.95 -4.82 3.34
N CYS A 91 -11.04 -5.33 3.89
CA CYS A 91 -12.06 -6.00 3.11
C CYS A 91 -12.99 -4.96 2.50
N LYS A 92 -13.18 -5.02 1.18
CA LYS A 92 -14.12 -4.16 0.44
C LYS A 92 -15.14 -4.97 -0.34
N GLU A 93 -16.30 -4.35 -0.57
CA GLU A 93 -17.24 -4.82 -1.57
C GLU A 93 -16.74 -4.39 -2.96
N ILE A 94 -16.45 -5.38 -3.81
CA ILE A 94 -15.84 -5.17 -5.13
C ILE A 94 -16.84 -5.25 -6.29
N ALA A 95 -18.01 -5.86 -6.06
CA ALA A 95 -19.16 -5.94 -6.97
C ALA A 95 -20.41 -6.33 -6.15
N ASP A 96 -21.61 -6.25 -6.70
CA ASP A 96 -22.90 -6.56 -6.04
C ASP A 96 -22.81 -7.69 -4.99
N CYS A 97 -22.79 -7.33 -3.70
CA CYS A 97 -22.72 -8.29 -2.58
C CYS A 97 -21.46 -9.20 -2.62
N THR A 98 -20.41 -8.84 -3.36
CA THR A 98 -19.17 -9.61 -3.52
C THR A 98 -18.04 -8.92 -2.78
N THR A 99 -17.44 -9.63 -1.83
CA THR A 99 -16.41 -9.08 -0.93
C THR A 99 -15.04 -9.70 -1.22
N ALA A 100 -13.99 -8.90 -1.06
CA ALA A 100 -12.62 -9.35 -1.21
C ALA A 100 -11.69 -8.59 -0.28
N TRP A 101 -10.66 -9.28 0.22
CA TRP A 101 -9.49 -8.65 0.78
C TRP A 101 -8.76 -7.90 -0.34
N GLU A 102 -8.55 -6.58 -0.19
CA GLU A 102 -7.68 -5.84 -1.11
C GLU A 102 -6.22 -6.06 -0.71
N TYR A 103 -5.60 -7.11 -1.25
CA TYR A 103 -4.14 -7.39 -1.14
C TYR A 103 -3.26 -6.28 -1.73
N MET A 104 -3.86 -5.35 -2.48
CA MET A 104 -3.23 -4.19 -3.09
C MET A 104 -2.59 -3.25 -2.07
N ALA A 105 -3.09 -3.30 -0.84
CA ALA A 105 -2.64 -2.54 0.32
C ALA A 105 -1.28 -2.95 0.91
N CYS A 106 -0.68 -4.05 0.45
CA CYS A 106 0.48 -4.66 1.11
C CYS A 106 1.82 -4.47 0.38
N ALA A 107 1.80 -3.96 -0.85
CA ALA A 107 3.04 -3.66 -1.56
C ALA A 107 3.62 -2.35 -1.03
N THR A 108 4.87 -2.39 -0.56
CA THR A 108 5.54 -1.21 -0.03
C THR A 108 6.91 -1.07 -0.66
N PRO A 109 7.12 -0.10 -1.57
CA PRO A 109 8.45 0.27 -2.04
C PRO A 109 9.13 1.33 -1.17
N LEU A 110 10.47 1.39 -1.23
CA LEU A 110 11.29 2.41 -0.59
C LEU A 110 11.48 3.65 -1.47
N VAL A 111 11.35 4.83 -0.86
CA VAL A 111 11.71 6.13 -1.45
C VAL A 111 12.80 6.83 -0.64
N LEU A 112 13.47 7.79 -1.28
CA LEU A 112 14.57 8.56 -0.71
C LEU A 112 14.17 10.03 -0.56
N SER A 113 13.95 10.50 0.68
CA SER A 113 13.75 11.91 0.99
C SER A 113 15.08 12.57 1.34
N PHE A 114 15.64 13.36 0.43
CA PHE A 114 16.94 14.04 0.64
C PHE A 114 16.85 15.24 1.57
N ASP A 115 15.71 15.94 1.58
CA ASP A 115 15.46 17.12 2.43
C ASP A 115 14.70 16.77 3.72
N GLN A 116 14.43 15.48 3.95
CA GLN A 116 13.68 14.95 5.09
C GLN A 116 12.24 15.48 5.17
N ALA A 117 11.70 16.01 4.06
CA ALA A 117 10.29 16.34 3.94
C ALA A 117 9.43 15.07 3.82
N SER A 118 8.14 15.21 4.13
CA SER A 118 7.12 14.23 3.78
C SER A 118 7.07 14.00 2.27
N VAL A 119 6.64 12.80 1.87
CA VAL A 119 6.59 12.44 0.46
C VAL A 119 5.52 13.26 -0.25
N GLU A 120 5.92 13.95 -1.32
CA GLU A 120 5.00 14.67 -2.21
C GLU A 120 4.56 13.72 -3.32
N TYR A 121 3.25 13.53 -3.48
CA TYR A 121 2.66 12.66 -4.49
C TYR A 121 2.01 13.43 -5.64
N THR A 122 2.21 12.96 -6.87
CA THR A 122 1.42 13.34 -8.03
C THR A 122 0.13 12.51 -8.06
N ILE A 123 -0.97 13.18 -8.41
CA ILE A 123 -2.27 12.56 -8.60
C ILE A 123 -2.49 12.48 -10.11
N ASP A 124 -2.43 11.27 -10.63
CA ASP A 124 -2.69 10.99 -12.04
C ASP A 124 -3.49 9.69 -12.15
N ALA A 125 -4.57 9.74 -12.94
CA ALA A 125 -5.47 8.61 -13.17
C ALA A 125 -5.16 7.82 -14.47
N THR A 126 -4.10 8.18 -15.19
CA THR A 126 -3.88 7.68 -16.56
C THR A 126 -2.74 6.68 -16.71
N HIS A 127 -1.57 6.92 -16.09
CA HIS A 127 -0.50 5.92 -16.11
C HIS A 127 -0.67 4.89 -14.98
N THR A 128 -0.03 3.76 -15.14
CA THR A 128 -0.08 2.66 -14.18
C THR A 128 1.30 2.05 -13.99
N PHE A 129 1.52 1.44 -12.84
CA PHE A 129 2.73 0.67 -12.56
C PHE A 129 2.38 -0.60 -11.79
N ASP A 130 3.10 -1.70 -12.01
CA ASP A 130 2.88 -2.95 -11.31
C ASP A 130 3.71 -3.01 -10.02
N LEU A 131 3.22 -2.42 -8.94
CA LEU A 131 3.88 -2.49 -7.63
C LEU A 131 3.86 -3.89 -7.00
N GLN A 132 3.07 -4.82 -7.54
CA GLN A 132 2.79 -6.12 -6.90
C GLN A 132 3.38 -7.32 -7.63
N ASN A 133 4.03 -7.09 -8.78
CA ASN A 133 4.41 -8.15 -9.71
C ASN A 133 3.21 -9.06 -10.06
N ARG A 134 2.10 -8.43 -10.41
CA ARG A 134 0.85 -9.10 -10.78
C ARG A 134 0.05 -8.33 -11.83
N ALA A 135 -0.18 -7.04 -11.61
CA ALA A 135 -0.96 -6.18 -12.50
C ALA A 135 -0.67 -4.69 -12.26
N SER A 136 -0.81 -3.88 -13.30
CA SER A 136 -0.52 -2.45 -13.23
C SER A 136 -1.67 -1.64 -12.62
N HIS A 137 -1.35 -1.00 -11.49
CA HIS A 137 -2.12 -0.07 -10.64
C HIS A 137 -2.10 1.39 -11.08
N VAL A 138 -3.25 2.11 -11.09
CA VAL A 138 -3.21 3.56 -10.85
C VAL A 138 -2.99 3.76 -9.36
N THR A 139 -1.90 4.43 -8.99
CA THR A 139 -1.59 4.83 -7.61
C THR A 139 -1.16 6.29 -7.61
N ASP A 140 -1.32 6.96 -6.46
CA ASP A 140 -0.60 8.22 -6.24
C ASP A 140 0.91 7.93 -6.31
N TRP A 141 1.69 8.82 -6.91
CA TRP A 141 3.07 8.52 -7.29
C TRP A 141 4.05 9.52 -6.70
N PRO A 142 5.16 9.13 -6.05
CA PRO A 142 6.15 10.06 -5.55
C PRO A 142 6.68 10.94 -6.67
N THR A 143 6.82 12.23 -6.41
CA THR A 143 7.52 13.14 -7.33
C THR A 143 9.00 12.79 -7.42
N ALA A 144 9.68 13.22 -8.49
CA ALA A 144 11.14 13.10 -8.65
C ALA A 144 11.99 13.66 -7.47
N ARG A 145 11.40 14.45 -6.57
CA ARG A 145 12.07 14.92 -5.35
C ARG A 145 12.27 13.82 -4.32
N THR A 146 11.42 12.80 -4.35
CA THR A 146 11.46 11.64 -3.44
C THR A 146 11.57 10.36 -4.28
N PRO A 147 12.71 10.14 -4.96
CA PRO A 147 12.85 9.05 -5.92
C PRO A 147 12.81 7.68 -5.25
N TRP A 148 12.52 6.66 -6.04
CA TRP A 148 12.53 5.27 -5.62
C TRP A 148 13.94 4.75 -5.42
N LEU A 149 14.10 3.82 -4.47
CA LEU A 149 15.28 2.97 -4.38
C LEU A 149 15.00 1.64 -5.08
N ALA A 150 15.85 1.28 -6.04
CA ALA A 150 15.60 0.17 -6.94
C ALA A 150 16.86 -0.67 -7.20
N LEU A 151 16.64 -1.83 -7.81
CA LEU A 151 17.66 -2.72 -8.35
C LEU A 151 17.08 -3.38 -9.59
N ASP A 152 17.69 -3.07 -10.74
CA ASP A 152 17.47 -3.82 -11.99
C ASP A 152 18.03 -5.23 -11.78
N ARG A 153 17.13 -6.19 -11.58
CA ARG A 153 17.47 -7.55 -11.16
C ARG A 153 17.74 -8.45 -12.35
N ASP A 154 17.05 -8.20 -13.46
CA ASP A 154 17.14 -9.03 -14.66
C ASP A 154 18.07 -8.45 -15.73
N GLY A 155 18.55 -7.22 -15.55
CA GLY A 155 19.47 -6.53 -16.44
C GLY A 155 18.79 -5.93 -17.66
N SER A 156 17.49 -5.64 -17.60
CA SER A 156 16.71 -5.03 -18.68
C SER A 156 17.14 -3.59 -18.99
N GLY A 157 17.76 -2.90 -18.03
CA GLY A 157 18.05 -1.47 -18.09
C GLY A 157 16.83 -0.58 -17.76
N ALA A 158 15.77 -1.17 -17.23
CA ALA A 158 14.56 -0.51 -16.75
C ALA A 158 14.20 -1.02 -15.35
N ILE A 159 13.16 -0.43 -14.76
CA ILE A 159 12.48 -0.92 -13.55
C ILE A 159 11.03 -1.17 -13.96
N GLU A 160 10.66 -2.43 -14.06
CA GLU A 160 9.42 -2.83 -14.75
C GLU A 160 8.28 -3.13 -13.78
N ASP A 161 8.61 -3.61 -12.57
CA ASP A 161 7.64 -3.96 -11.55
C ASP A 161 8.20 -3.83 -10.11
N GLY A 162 7.33 -4.10 -9.13
CA GLY A 162 7.64 -4.00 -7.70
C GLY A 162 8.68 -5.01 -7.20
N SER A 163 9.00 -6.05 -7.96
CA SER A 163 10.10 -6.96 -7.62
C SER A 163 11.46 -6.32 -7.83
N GLU A 164 11.54 -5.25 -8.63
CA GLU A 164 12.75 -4.46 -8.89
C GLU A 164 12.87 -3.23 -8.00
N LEU A 165 11.76 -2.76 -7.42
CA LEU A 165 11.79 -1.80 -6.32
C LEU A 165 12.20 -2.50 -5.01
N PHE A 166 12.98 -1.82 -4.18
CA PHE A 166 13.22 -2.32 -2.81
C PHE A 166 11.94 -2.20 -2.01
N GLY A 167 11.46 -3.30 -1.44
CA GLY A 167 10.13 -3.32 -0.86
C GLY A 167 9.62 -4.69 -0.45
N SER A 168 8.35 -4.78 -0.06
CA SER A 168 7.72 -6.05 0.32
C SER A 168 7.55 -7.06 -0.83
N MET A 169 7.71 -6.60 -2.08
CA MET A 169 7.73 -7.45 -3.28
C MET A 169 9.14 -7.86 -3.71
N SER A 170 10.18 -7.36 -3.04
CA SER A 170 11.55 -7.76 -3.32
C SER A 170 11.74 -9.25 -3.04
N PRO A 171 12.26 -10.04 -3.99
CA PRO A 171 12.61 -11.44 -3.75
C PRO A 171 13.81 -11.54 -2.79
N LEU A 172 13.75 -12.50 -1.87
CA LEU A 172 14.82 -12.87 -0.95
C LEU A 172 15.50 -14.18 -1.42
N ALA A 173 16.72 -14.43 -0.95
CA ALA A 173 17.43 -15.69 -1.24
C ALA A 173 16.67 -16.94 -0.76
N SER A 174 15.78 -16.78 0.24
CA SER A 174 14.89 -17.84 0.72
C SER A 174 13.83 -18.30 -0.29
N GLY A 175 13.64 -17.57 -1.39
CA GLY A 175 12.55 -17.79 -2.36
C GLY A 175 11.21 -17.18 -1.96
N ARG A 176 11.15 -16.48 -0.82
CA ARG A 176 10.01 -15.64 -0.41
C ARG A 176 10.25 -14.18 -0.80
N THR A 177 9.24 -13.33 -0.65
CA THR A 177 9.43 -11.88 -0.70
C THR A 177 9.73 -11.31 0.69
N ALA A 178 10.29 -10.10 0.73
CA ALA A 178 10.61 -9.42 1.96
C ALA A 178 9.33 -8.95 2.70
N PRO A 179 9.34 -8.90 4.04
CA PRO A 179 8.26 -8.25 4.79
C PRO A 179 8.17 -6.73 4.54
N ASN A 180 9.31 -6.09 4.30
CA ASN A 180 9.43 -4.66 3.98
C ASN A 180 10.77 -4.40 3.25
N GLY A 181 10.96 -3.19 2.75
CA GLY A 181 12.14 -2.82 1.97
C GLY A 181 13.45 -2.82 2.74
N PHE A 182 13.44 -2.57 4.05
CA PHE A 182 14.66 -2.65 4.88
C PHE A 182 15.13 -4.08 5.10
N VAL A 183 14.21 -5.03 5.21
CA VAL A 183 14.55 -6.47 5.22
C VAL A 183 15.10 -6.88 3.86
N ALA A 184 14.55 -6.37 2.76
CA ALA A 184 15.10 -6.61 1.42
C ALA A 184 16.53 -6.07 1.28
N LEU A 185 16.80 -4.85 1.77
CA LEU A 185 18.14 -4.27 1.76
C LEU A 185 19.14 -5.09 2.58
N ARG A 186 18.71 -5.73 3.68
CA ARG A 186 19.60 -6.50 4.55
C ARG A 186 20.28 -7.69 3.86
N GLU A 187 19.71 -8.24 2.79
CA GLU A 187 20.38 -9.27 1.97
C GLU A 187 21.67 -8.75 1.31
N PHE A 188 21.85 -7.43 1.25
CA PHE A 188 23.00 -6.77 0.64
C PHE A 188 24.02 -6.26 1.68
N ASP A 189 23.75 -6.40 2.99
CA ASP A 189 24.68 -6.06 4.08
C ASP A 189 25.56 -7.28 4.38
N GLU A 190 26.63 -7.42 3.60
CA GLU A 190 27.45 -8.64 3.59
C GLU A 190 28.49 -8.64 4.70
N ASN A 191 28.88 -7.46 5.17
CA ASN A 191 29.77 -7.32 6.33
C ASN A 191 29.01 -7.33 7.68
N HIS A 192 27.67 -7.30 7.63
CA HIS A 192 26.74 -7.34 8.77
C HIS A 192 26.93 -6.20 9.77
N ASP A 193 27.24 -4.99 9.29
CA ASP A 193 27.47 -3.82 10.12
C ASP A 193 26.25 -2.90 10.26
N GLY A 194 25.10 -3.32 9.72
CA GLY A 194 23.80 -2.67 9.88
C GLY A 194 23.57 -1.49 8.93
N ARG A 195 24.37 -1.37 7.88
CA ARG A 195 24.18 -0.37 6.82
C ARG A 195 24.60 -0.96 5.48
N ILE A 196 24.07 -0.35 4.42
CA ILE A 196 24.43 -0.61 3.04
C ILE A 196 25.33 0.53 2.59
N ASP A 197 26.60 0.23 2.35
CA ASP A 197 27.62 1.21 1.95
C ASP A 197 28.68 0.62 1.00
N ALA A 198 29.69 1.39 0.63
CA ALA A 198 30.72 0.98 -0.32
C ALA A 198 31.58 -0.23 0.13
N LEU A 199 31.47 -0.67 1.39
CA LEU A 199 32.08 -1.90 1.88
C LEU A 199 31.28 -3.15 1.49
N ASP A 200 30.06 -2.99 0.99
CA ASP A 200 29.22 -4.08 0.49
C ASP A 200 29.41 -4.30 -1.02
N PRO A 201 29.67 -5.54 -1.48
CA PRO A 201 30.02 -5.82 -2.88
C PRO A 201 28.97 -5.37 -3.91
N HIS A 202 27.71 -5.28 -3.49
CA HIS A 202 26.58 -4.98 -4.36
C HIS A 202 26.06 -3.54 -4.25
N PHE A 203 26.66 -2.71 -3.39
CA PHE A 203 26.25 -1.32 -3.20
C PHE A 203 26.17 -0.52 -4.50
N SER A 204 27.14 -0.71 -5.39
CA SER A 204 27.21 0.00 -6.68
C SER A 204 26.10 -0.38 -7.66
N ARG A 205 25.36 -1.47 -7.40
CA ARG A 205 24.24 -1.91 -8.23
C ARG A 205 22.92 -1.24 -7.87
N LEU A 206 22.84 -0.61 -6.69
CA LEU A 206 21.61 0.06 -6.26
C LEU A 206 21.38 1.30 -7.13
N LEU A 207 20.12 1.48 -7.51
CA LEU A 207 19.67 2.54 -8.40
C LEU A 207 18.72 3.48 -7.65
N VAL A 208 18.73 4.73 -8.08
CA VAL A 208 17.78 5.78 -7.73
C VAL A 208 16.97 6.08 -8.98
N TRP A 209 15.67 5.81 -8.92
CA TRP A 209 14.75 6.13 -10.01
C TRP A 209 13.95 7.38 -9.65
N ALA A 210 14.33 8.50 -10.28
CA ALA A 210 13.59 9.75 -10.21
C ALA A 210 12.76 9.90 -11.49
N ASP A 211 11.49 9.54 -11.41
CA ASP A 211 10.50 9.69 -12.48
C ASP A 211 10.19 11.19 -12.69
N ARG A 212 10.83 11.78 -13.70
CA ARG A 212 10.87 13.23 -13.94
C ARG A 212 9.77 13.70 -14.87
N ASP A 213 9.24 12.83 -15.72
CA ASP A 213 8.12 13.14 -16.60
C ASP A 213 6.77 12.56 -16.12
N ALA A 214 6.78 11.80 -15.03
CA ALA A 214 5.63 11.22 -14.34
C ALA A 214 4.85 10.22 -15.20
N ASP A 215 5.53 9.53 -16.13
CA ASP A 215 4.93 8.53 -17.01
C ASP A 215 4.92 7.12 -16.41
N ARG A 216 5.52 6.95 -15.22
CA ARG A 216 5.67 5.69 -14.47
C ARG A 216 6.50 4.64 -15.21
N ARG A 217 7.45 5.04 -16.04
CA ARG A 217 8.36 4.15 -16.78
C ARG A 217 9.80 4.52 -16.52
N ALA A 218 10.50 3.65 -15.81
CA ALA A 218 11.93 3.81 -15.63
C ALA A 218 12.67 3.65 -16.96
N THR A 219 13.34 4.72 -17.38
CA THR A 219 14.25 4.71 -18.52
C THR A 219 15.68 5.01 -18.06
N PRO A 220 16.72 4.65 -18.82
CA PRO A 220 18.11 4.92 -18.43
C PRO A 220 18.43 6.39 -18.16
N VAL A 221 17.64 7.34 -18.69
CA VAL A 221 17.84 8.78 -18.42
C VAL A 221 17.29 9.22 -17.07
N GLU A 222 16.48 8.38 -16.43
CA GLU A 222 15.89 8.62 -15.12
C GLU A 222 16.53 7.82 -13.99
N LEU A 223 17.37 6.85 -14.34
CA LEU A 223 18.08 5.94 -13.45
C LEU A 223 19.50 6.43 -13.20
N GLU A 224 19.83 6.63 -11.93
CA GLU A 224 21.19 6.95 -11.48
C GLU A 224 21.63 5.93 -10.45
N SER A 225 22.91 5.57 -10.37
CA SER A 225 23.38 4.72 -9.27
C SER A 225 23.41 5.52 -7.97
N VAL A 226 23.25 4.84 -6.83
CA VAL A 226 23.37 5.49 -5.50
C VAL A 226 24.71 6.19 -5.32
N ALA A 227 25.79 5.66 -5.94
CA ALA A 227 27.10 6.29 -5.95
C ALA A 227 27.14 7.58 -6.81
N ALA A 228 26.43 7.62 -7.95
CA ALA A 228 26.38 8.79 -8.82
C ALA A 228 25.63 9.97 -8.16
N VAL A 229 24.65 9.67 -7.31
CA VAL A 229 23.95 10.68 -6.49
C VAL A 229 24.61 10.89 -5.12
N GLU A 230 25.85 10.42 -4.96
CA GLU A 230 26.70 10.65 -3.77
C GLU A 230 26.09 10.15 -2.44
N ILE A 231 25.27 9.10 -2.47
CA ILE A 231 24.85 8.39 -1.25
C ILE A 231 26.06 7.61 -0.73
N GLU A 232 26.42 7.85 0.53
CA GLU A 232 27.54 7.20 1.21
C GLU A 232 27.11 5.94 1.96
N SER A 233 25.94 5.97 2.60
CA SER A 233 25.43 4.83 3.36
C SER A 233 23.92 4.91 3.61
N ILE A 234 23.26 3.75 3.67
CA ILE A 234 21.85 3.61 4.04
C ILE A 234 21.77 2.78 5.32
N SER A 235 21.15 3.29 6.39
CA SER A 235 20.97 2.53 7.64
C SER A 235 19.88 1.48 7.51
N LEU A 236 20.08 0.32 8.12
CA LEU A 236 19.09 -0.76 8.23
C LEU A 236 18.33 -0.75 9.58
N ASP A 237 18.65 0.19 10.46
CA ASP A 237 18.01 0.37 11.78
C ASP A 237 16.79 1.28 11.63
N TYR A 238 15.73 0.74 11.04
CA TYR A 238 14.49 1.47 10.79
C TYR A 238 13.60 1.52 12.03
N VAL A 239 12.80 2.59 12.12
CA VAL A 239 11.69 2.71 13.05
C VAL A 239 10.37 2.65 12.30
N SER A 240 9.34 2.06 12.89
CA SER A 240 7.99 2.00 12.30
C SER A 240 7.09 2.98 13.05
N VAL A 241 6.77 4.10 12.40
CA VAL A 241 5.87 5.14 12.93
C VAL A 241 4.98 5.59 11.77
N PRO A 242 3.86 4.89 11.52
CA PRO A 242 3.03 5.15 10.35
C PRO A 242 2.44 6.56 10.35
N HIS A 243 2.57 7.24 9.21
CA HIS A 243 1.89 8.50 8.93
C HIS A 243 1.18 8.38 7.58
N CYS A 244 -0.15 8.54 7.59
CA CYS A 244 -0.95 8.44 6.38
C CYS A 244 -1.65 9.77 6.05
N ASP A 245 -1.77 10.05 4.76
CA ASP A 245 -2.56 11.18 4.27
C ASP A 245 -4.05 10.81 4.09
N ALA A 246 -4.85 11.78 3.65
CA ALA A 246 -6.29 11.59 3.43
C ALA A 246 -6.63 10.70 2.23
N ARG A 247 -5.67 10.40 1.36
CA ARG A 247 -5.80 9.52 0.18
C ARG A 247 -5.31 8.09 0.46
N GLY A 248 -4.80 7.85 1.67
CA GLY A 248 -4.36 6.55 2.16
C GLY A 248 -2.92 6.21 1.82
N ASN A 249 -2.14 7.16 1.29
CA ASN A 249 -0.70 6.97 1.14
C ASN A 249 -0.09 7.00 2.53
N CYS A 250 0.69 5.99 2.88
CA CYS A 250 1.29 5.87 4.20
C CYS A 250 2.81 5.79 4.12
N GLU A 251 3.49 6.59 4.92
CA GLU A 251 4.92 6.50 5.21
C GLU A 251 5.07 5.67 6.50
N VAL A 252 5.60 4.45 6.42
CA VAL A 252 5.51 3.44 7.48
C VAL A 252 6.84 3.29 8.24
N GLU A 253 7.83 2.63 7.64
CA GLU A 253 9.18 2.50 8.18
C GLU A 253 10.09 3.61 7.69
N ARG A 254 11.03 4.05 8.55
CA ARG A 254 12.03 5.06 8.19
C ARG A 254 13.39 4.76 8.79
N ALA A 255 14.44 5.01 8.02
CA ALA A 255 15.83 5.01 8.50
C ALA A 255 16.63 6.14 7.83
N PRO A 256 17.69 6.66 8.48
CA PRO A 256 18.54 7.67 7.87
C PRO A 256 19.43 7.08 6.77
N PHE A 257 19.72 7.88 5.76
CA PHE A 257 20.86 7.66 4.86
C PHE A 257 21.77 8.89 4.87
N VAL A 258 23.03 8.70 4.52
CA VAL A 258 24.02 9.77 4.42
C VAL A 258 24.35 9.99 2.96
N TYR A 259 24.46 11.25 2.54
CA TYR A 259 24.88 11.62 1.19
C TYR A 259 25.70 12.92 1.20
N ARG A 260 26.31 13.28 0.06
CA ARG A 260 26.90 14.61 -0.15
C ARG A 260 26.03 15.44 -1.06
N ASP A 261 25.72 16.67 -0.64
CA ASP A 261 25.02 17.61 -1.49
C ASP A 261 25.92 18.15 -2.62
N ALA A 262 25.35 18.94 -3.53
CA ALA A 262 26.09 19.53 -4.65
C ALA A 262 27.25 20.46 -4.21
N ALA A 263 27.30 20.90 -2.94
CA ALA A 263 28.42 21.65 -2.37
C ALA A 263 29.47 20.75 -1.72
N GLY A 264 29.32 19.42 -1.81
CA GLY A 264 30.18 18.42 -1.19
C GLY A 264 29.98 18.28 0.32
N VAL A 265 28.95 18.93 0.88
CA VAL A 265 28.66 18.90 2.32
C VAL A 265 27.92 17.60 2.63
N ARG A 266 28.39 16.89 3.64
CA ARG A 266 27.74 15.67 4.14
C ARG A 266 26.40 16.03 4.78
N ARG A 267 25.33 15.41 4.31
CA ARG A 267 23.94 15.58 4.75
C ARG A 267 23.34 14.24 5.17
N THR A 268 22.18 14.32 5.78
CA THR A 268 21.37 13.17 6.15
C THR A 268 20.02 13.31 5.46
N GLY A 269 19.65 12.29 4.69
CA GLY A 269 18.30 12.10 4.18
C GLY A 269 17.57 11.01 4.95
N THR A 270 16.39 10.64 4.50
CA THR A 270 15.56 9.58 5.10
C THR A 270 15.08 8.64 4.01
N VAL A 271 15.35 7.35 4.19
CA VAL A 271 14.70 6.28 3.43
C VAL A 271 13.35 6.02 4.08
N ILE A 272 12.30 5.94 3.28
CA ILE A 272 10.92 5.80 3.75
C ILE A 272 10.30 4.63 3.01
N ASP A 273 9.74 3.68 3.76
CA ASP A 273 8.93 2.61 3.20
C ASP A 273 7.49 3.12 3.05
N VAL A 274 7.02 3.19 1.80
CA VAL A 274 5.72 3.79 1.48
C VAL A 274 4.72 2.75 1.03
N ARG A 275 3.48 2.91 1.46
CA ARG A 275 2.33 2.15 0.97
C ARG A 275 1.47 3.06 0.11
N LEU A 276 1.16 2.60 -1.10
CA LEU A 276 0.38 3.34 -2.08
C LEU A 276 -0.86 2.53 -2.47
N PRO A 277 -2.03 2.85 -1.90
CA PRO A 277 -3.25 2.17 -2.29
C PRO A 277 -3.63 2.54 -3.73
N PRO A 278 -4.31 1.63 -4.44
CA PRO A 278 -4.89 1.91 -5.75
C PRO A 278 -5.87 3.07 -5.67
N GLN A 279 -5.79 3.95 -6.66
CA GLN A 279 -6.69 5.09 -6.82
C GLN A 279 -7.71 4.76 -7.91
N ARG A 280 -8.96 5.16 -7.69
CA ARG A 280 -10.09 4.96 -8.62
C ARG A 280 -10.59 6.31 -9.13
#